data_AF-A0A2P2MSX6-F1
#
_entry.id   AF-A0A2P2MSX6-F1
#
_cell.length_a   1.000
_cell.length_b   1.000
_cell.length_c   1.000
_cell.angle_alpha   90.00
_cell.angle_beta   90.00
_cell.angle_gamma   90.00
#
_symmetry.space_group_name_H-M   'P 1'
#
loop_
_entity.id
_entity.type
_entity.pdbx_description
1 polymer ?
#
loop_
_entity_poly.entity_id
_entity_poly.type
_entity_poly.pdbx_seq_one_letter_code
_entity_poly.pdbx_strand_id
1 'polypeptide(L)'
;MALSGMRGLSVFISDIRNCQNKEQERLRVDKELGNIRTRFKNEKGLTPYEKKKYVWKMLYIYMLGYDVDFGHMEAVSLISAPKYPEKQVGYIVTSCLLNENHDFLRLAINTVRNDIIGRNETFQCLALTMVGNIGGREFAESLAPDVQKLLISSSCRPLVRKKAALCLLRLYRKNPDVVNVDGWADRMAQLLDEHDLGVLTSTMSLLVALVSNNHEAYWTCLPKCVKMLERLTRNQDVPQEYTYYGIPSPWLQVKTMRALQYFPTIEDPNTRRSLFEVLQRILMGTDVVKNVNKNNASHAVLFEALSLVSSMLTFSFQYVNMLLAGQLTFCLFALLLFDSYPLLFSPCF
;
A
#
# COMPACT_ATOMS: atom_id res chain seq x y z
N MET A 1 11.72 16.15 -12.82
CA MET A 1 11.82 17.55 -12.32
C MET A 1 12.43 17.71 -10.91
N ALA A 2 12.62 16.65 -10.09
CA ALA A 2 13.10 16.80 -8.70
C ALA A 2 14.60 17.11 -8.52
N LEU A 3 15.45 16.88 -9.52
CA LEU A 3 16.91 17.10 -9.44
C LEU A 3 17.35 18.54 -9.77
N SER A 4 16.44 19.40 -10.25
CA SER A 4 16.77 20.74 -10.78
C SER A 4 17.28 21.75 -9.73
N GLY A 5 17.45 21.35 -8.47
CA GLY A 5 17.90 22.24 -7.38
C GLY A 5 19.07 21.71 -6.54
N MET A 6 19.60 20.50 -6.78
CA MET A 6 20.60 19.88 -5.89
C MET A 6 21.91 19.55 -6.60
N ARG A 7 22.59 20.57 -7.14
CA ARG A 7 23.88 20.43 -7.87
C ARG A 7 24.89 19.56 -7.11
N GLY A 8 24.99 19.73 -5.79
CA GLY A 8 25.93 18.97 -4.96
C GLY A 8 25.64 17.46 -4.87
N LEU A 9 24.37 17.04 -4.97
CA LEU A 9 24.00 15.62 -5.04
C LEU A 9 24.33 15.06 -6.43
N SER A 10 23.96 15.78 -7.49
CA SER A 10 24.22 15.35 -8.87
C SER A 10 25.72 15.17 -9.14
N VAL A 11 26.56 16.08 -8.65
CA VAL A 11 28.02 15.95 -8.76
C VAL A 11 28.53 14.71 -8.03
N PHE A 12 28.06 14.45 -6.80
CA PHE A 12 28.48 13.27 -6.06
C PHE A 12 28.07 11.96 -6.76
N ILE A 13 26.86 11.88 -7.30
CA ILE A 13 26.41 10.71 -8.08
C ILE A 13 27.29 10.55 -9.33
N SER A 14 27.62 11.65 -10.01
CA SER A 14 28.53 11.61 -11.16
C SER A 14 29.93 11.12 -10.78
N ASP A 15 30.47 11.58 -9.65
CA ASP A 15 31.78 11.15 -9.16
C ASP A 15 31.81 9.63 -8.90
N ILE A 16 30.75 9.11 -8.25
CA ILE A 16 30.61 7.67 -7.99
C ILE A 16 30.55 6.88 -9.31
N ARG A 17 29.72 7.33 -10.26
CA ARG A 17 29.60 6.67 -11.59
C ARG A 17 30.87 6.70 -12.42
N ASN A 18 31.78 7.64 -12.14
CA ASN A 18 33.06 7.78 -12.82
C ASN A 18 34.20 6.99 -12.15
N CYS A 19 33.95 6.32 -11.02
CA CYS A 19 34.94 5.46 -10.38
C CYS A 19 35.19 4.21 -11.25
N GLN A 20 36.46 3.86 -11.47
CA GLN A 20 36.85 2.76 -12.35
C GLN A 20 36.75 1.39 -11.66
N ASN A 21 36.79 1.37 -10.33
CA ASN A 21 36.74 0.16 -9.54
C ASN A 21 36.11 0.41 -8.16
N LYS A 22 35.83 -0.69 -7.45
CA LYS A 22 35.14 -0.67 -6.15
C LYS A 22 35.95 0.00 -5.04
N GLU A 23 37.29 -0.01 -5.13
CA GLU A 23 38.16 0.66 -4.16
C GLU A 23 38.08 2.18 -4.28
N GLN A 24 38.10 2.71 -5.52
CA GLN A 24 37.92 4.15 -5.78
C GLN A 24 36.54 4.62 -5.33
N GLU A 25 35.50 3.82 -5.60
CA GLU A 25 34.13 4.10 -5.14
C GLU A 25 34.09 4.20 -3.61
N ARG A 26 34.65 3.20 -2.91
CA ARG A 26 34.71 3.17 -1.45
C ARG A 26 35.45 4.39 -0.89
N LEU A 27 36.61 4.74 -1.43
CA LEU A 27 37.36 5.94 -1.02
C LEU A 27 36.55 7.23 -1.23
N ARG A 28 35.81 7.32 -2.33
CA ARG A 28 34.96 8.48 -2.63
C ARG A 28 33.76 8.58 -1.68
N VAL A 29 33.16 7.45 -1.33
CA VAL A 29 32.07 7.32 -0.35
C VAL A 29 32.57 7.73 1.04
N ASP A 30 33.68 7.15 1.51
CA ASP A 30 34.25 7.44 2.83
C ASP A 30 34.60 8.92 2.98
N LYS A 31 35.17 9.53 1.92
CA LYS A 31 35.43 10.97 1.87
C LYS A 31 34.15 11.80 2.00
N GLU A 32 33.06 11.39 1.35
CA GLU A 32 31.78 12.09 1.43
C GLU A 32 31.13 11.93 2.80
N LEU A 33 31.12 10.71 3.38
CA LEU A 33 30.61 10.44 4.72
C LEU A 33 31.38 11.27 5.77
N GLY A 34 32.71 11.33 5.68
CA GLY A 34 33.54 12.17 6.56
C GLY A 34 33.19 13.65 6.46
N ASN A 35 32.95 14.16 5.25
CA ASN A 35 32.49 15.53 5.03
C ASN A 35 31.10 15.77 5.65
N ILE A 36 30.14 14.88 5.42
CA ILE A 36 28.79 15.00 5.98
C ILE A 36 28.84 14.99 7.51
N ARG A 37 29.60 14.07 8.11
CA ARG A 37 29.78 13.96 9.56
C ARG A 37 30.35 15.23 10.16
N THR A 38 31.34 15.84 9.50
CA THR A 38 31.93 17.12 9.93
C THR A 38 30.90 18.25 9.85
N ARG A 39 30.09 18.28 8.78
CA ARG A 39 29.07 19.30 8.58
C ARG A 39 27.92 19.20 9.58
N PHE A 40 27.55 18.00 10.02
CA PHE A 40 26.49 17.80 11.01
C PHE A 40 26.91 18.24 12.41
N LYS A 41 28.20 18.14 12.73
CA LYS A 41 28.78 18.61 14.01
C LYS A 41 29.02 20.12 14.10
N ASN A 42 28.79 20.87 13.01
CA ASN A 42 29.13 22.29 12.97
C ASN A 42 28.21 23.13 13.87
N GLU A 43 28.80 23.92 14.78
CA GLU A 43 28.09 24.76 15.76
C GLU A 43 27.20 25.84 15.14
N LYS A 44 27.54 26.31 13.92
CA LYS A 44 26.74 27.33 13.22
C LYS A 44 25.39 26.80 12.70
N GLY A 45 25.14 25.50 12.84
CA GLY A 45 23.96 24.83 12.29
C GLY A 45 24.00 24.71 10.76
N LEU A 46 23.05 23.95 10.22
CA LEU A 46 22.90 23.76 8.78
C LEU A 46 21.68 24.50 8.28
N THR A 47 21.80 25.11 7.09
CA THR A 47 20.61 25.60 6.40
C THR A 47 19.69 24.43 6.03
N PRO A 48 18.36 24.65 5.92
CA PRO A 48 17.43 23.59 5.51
C PRO A 48 17.80 22.94 4.16
N TYR A 49 18.33 23.75 3.23
CA TYR A 49 18.82 23.27 1.94
C TYR A 49 20.02 22.33 2.07
N GLU A 50 21.02 22.69 2.88
CA GLU A 50 22.19 21.86 3.11
C GLU A 50 21.84 20.56 3.81
N LYS A 51 21.01 20.62 4.86
CA LYS A 51 20.54 19.45 5.58
C LYS A 51 19.85 18.48 4.61
N LYS A 52 18.90 18.97 3.82
CA LYS A 52 18.23 18.20 2.76
C LYS A 52 19.22 17.55 1.78
N LYS A 53 20.18 18.32 1.27
CA LYS A 53 21.21 17.85 0.33
C LYS A 53 22.05 16.72 0.92
N TYR A 54 22.48 16.83 2.17
CA TYR A 54 23.32 15.82 2.82
C TYR A 54 22.52 14.56 3.17
N VAL A 55 21.29 14.70 3.64
CA VAL A 55 20.39 13.57 3.92
C VAL A 55 20.10 12.75 2.64
N TRP A 56 19.95 13.40 1.48
CA TRP A 56 19.86 12.68 0.20
C TRP A 56 21.13 11.91 -0.15
N LYS A 57 22.31 12.50 0.07
CA LYS A 57 23.59 11.80 -0.18
C LYS A 57 23.72 10.57 0.70
N MET A 58 23.34 10.68 1.97
CA MET A 58 23.32 9.54 2.89
C MET A 58 22.41 8.43 2.39
N LEU A 59 21.19 8.75 1.96
CA LEU A 59 20.28 7.74 1.41
C LEU A 59 20.87 7.07 0.16
N TYR A 60 21.51 7.84 -0.72
CA TYR A 60 22.17 7.27 -1.89
C TYR A 60 23.30 6.32 -1.52
N ILE A 61 24.13 6.69 -0.53
CA ILE A 61 25.22 5.84 -0.01
C ILE A 61 24.67 4.55 0.60
N TYR A 62 23.58 4.64 1.38
CA TYR A 62 22.89 3.48 1.92
C TYR A 62 22.35 2.56 0.80
N MET A 63 21.76 3.12 -0.25
CA MET A 63 21.27 2.34 -1.40
C MET A 63 22.37 1.65 -2.20
N LEU A 64 23.61 2.17 -2.17
CA LEU A 64 24.79 1.50 -2.73
C LEU A 64 25.26 0.30 -1.88
N GLY A 65 24.70 0.13 -0.67
CA GLY A 65 25.04 -0.96 0.25
C GLY A 65 26.15 -0.61 1.25
N TYR A 66 26.48 0.66 1.43
CA TYR A 66 27.39 1.11 2.48
C TYR A 66 26.62 1.47 3.75
N ASP A 67 27.19 1.16 4.91
CA ASP A 67 26.58 1.45 6.19
C ASP A 67 26.54 2.95 6.49
N VAL A 68 25.39 3.41 7.00
CA VAL A 68 25.16 4.79 7.42
C VAL A 68 24.64 4.78 8.85
N ASP A 69 25.54 5.03 9.80
CA ASP A 69 25.36 4.91 11.26
C ASP A 69 25.08 6.24 11.98
N PHE A 70 24.95 7.34 11.23
CA PHE A 70 24.74 8.68 11.77
C PHE A 70 23.74 9.46 10.92
N GLY A 71 23.35 10.66 11.39
CA GLY A 71 22.51 11.56 10.60
C GLY A 71 21.01 11.25 10.63
N HIS A 72 20.60 10.23 11.40
CA HIS A 72 19.20 9.83 11.57
C HIS A 72 18.36 10.95 12.22
N MET A 73 18.92 11.65 13.20
CA MET A 73 18.23 12.77 13.86
C MET A 73 18.03 13.95 12.89
N GLU A 74 18.97 14.21 12.00
CA GLU A 74 18.85 15.22 10.95
C GLU A 74 17.75 14.85 9.96
N ALA A 75 17.65 13.58 9.55
CA ALA A 75 16.57 13.07 8.71
C ALA A 75 15.20 13.23 9.39
N VAL A 76 15.08 12.83 10.66
CA VAL A 76 13.84 12.98 11.44
C VAL A 76 13.49 14.46 11.63
N SER A 77 14.46 15.33 11.87
CA SER A 77 14.22 16.78 12.04
C SER A 77 13.63 17.44 10.78
N LEU A 78 13.89 16.88 9.59
CA LEU A 78 13.31 17.38 8.34
C LEU A 78 11.81 17.10 8.24
N ILE A 79 11.27 16.09 8.94
CA ILE A 79 9.82 15.81 8.98
C ILE A 79 9.05 17.03 9.53
N SER A 80 9.64 17.74 10.47
CA SER A 80 9.07 18.96 11.06
C SER A 80 9.27 20.22 10.21
N ALA A 81 9.91 20.13 9.04
CA ALA A 81 10.14 21.30 8.20
C ALA A 81 8.82 21.86 7.63
N PRO A 82 8.61 23.19 7.61
CA PRO A 82 7.34 23.77 7.14
C PRO A 82 7.15 23.67 5.63
N LYS A 83 8.24 23.50 4.87
CA LYS A 83 8.24 23.51 3.41
C LYS A 83 8.28 22.07 2.88
N TYR A 84 7.50 21.85 1.82
CA TYR A 84 7.38 20.54 1.17
C TYR A 84 8.73 19.91 0.76
N PRO A 85 9.66 20.62 0.08
CA PRO A 85 10.89 19.99 -0.41
C PRO A 85 11.78 19.42 0.69
N GLU A 86 11.76 20.00 1.88
CA GLU A 86 12.50 19.50 3.04
C GLU A 86 11.73 18.38 3.74
N LYS A 87 10.43 18.60 3.98
CA LYS A 87 9.54 17.62 4.63
C LYS A 87 9.47 16.31 3.87
N GLN A 88 9.34 16.35 2.54
CA GLN A 88 9.35 15.18 1.67
C GLN A 88 10.60 14.32 1.90
N VAL A 89 11.76 14.95 2.05
CA VAL A 89 13.04 14.27 2.21
C VAL A 89 13.15 13.62 3.59
N GLY A 90 12.70 14.33 4.62
CA GLY A 90 12.57 13.75 5.97
C GLY A 90 11.72 12.49 5.95
N TYR A 91 10.53 12.55 5.36
CA TYR A 91 9.62 11.41 5.28
C TYR A 91 10.21 10.22 4.50
N ILE A 92 10.75 10.46 3.29
CA ILE A 92 11.30 9.39 2.45
C ILE A 92 12.52 8.76 3.12
N VAL A 93 13.49 9.57 3.54
CA VAL A 93 14.77 9.05 4.04
C VAL A 93 14.59 8.35 5.38
N THR A 94 13.73 8.89 6.26
CA THR A 94 13.39 8.22 7.52
C THR A 94 12.71 6.87 7.24
N SER A 95 11.85 6.78 6.22
CA SER A 95 11.21 5.52 5.80
C SER A 95 12.15 4.48 5.23
N CYS A 96 13.30 4.89 4.70
CA CYS A 96 14.28 3.98 4.11
C CYS A 96 15.39 3.60 5.10
N LEU A 97 15.86 4.53 5.94
CA LEU A 97 17.00 4.32 6.82
C LEU A 97 16.62 3.75 8.19
N LEU A 98 15.44 4.09 8.72
CA LEU A 98 15.07 3.70 10.08
C LEU A 98 14.19 2.46 10.09
N ASN A 99 14.50 1.56 11.02
CA ASN A 99 13.63 0.45 11.38
C ASN A 99 12.61 0.90 12.44
N GLU A 100 11.56 0.11 12.63
CA GLU A 100 10.46 0.44 13.56
C GLU A 100 10.86 0.58 15.03
N ASN A 101 11.96 -0.06 15.45
CA ASN A 101 12.44 -0.07 16.84
C ASN A 101 13.39 1.10 17.14
N HIS A 102 13.65 1.97 16.16
CA HIS A 102 14.60 3.04 16.34
C HIS A 102 14.02 4.14 17.23
N ASP A 103 14.72 4.47 18.33
CA ASP A 103 14.26 5.46 19.32
C ASP A 103 13.91 6.84 18.74
N PHE A 104 14.53 7.25 17.63
CA PHE A 104 14.25 8.53 17.00
C PHE A 104 12.86 8.61 16.36
N LEU A 105 12.23 7.46 16.04
CA LEU A 105 10.89 7.46 15.46
C LEU A 105 9.83 7.97 16.44
N ARG A 106 10.02 7.74 17.74
CA ARG A 106 9.16 8.28 18.80
C ARG A 106 9.03 9.80 18.73
N LEU A 107 10.13 10.47 18.40
CA LEU A 107 10.17 11.93 18.27
C LEU A 107 9.33 12.44 17.08
N ALA A 108 9.14 11.61 16.06
CA ALA A 108 8.37 11.97 14.87
C ALA A 108 6.86 11.79 15.07
N ILE A 109 6.40 10.91 15.98
CA ILE A 109 4.98 10.51 16.10
C ILE A 109 4.04 11.72 16.15
N ASN A 110 4.34 12.70 17.01
CA ASN A 110 3.50 13.89 17.16
C ASN A 110 3.49 14.76 15.89
N THR A 111 4.63 14.93 15.23
CA THR A 111 4.71 15.68 13.96
C THR A 111 3.94 14.97 12.85
N VAL A 112 4.09 13.65 12.75
CA VAL A 112 3.36 12.82 11.79
C VAL A 112 1.85 12.90 12.03
N ARG A 113 1.43 12.84 13.30
CA ARG A 113 0.03 13.03 13.70
C ARG A 113 -0.51 14.38 13.24
N ASN A 114 0.24 15.46 13.48
CA ASN A 114 -0.13 16.82 13.08
C ASN A 114 -0.31 16.93 11.56
N ASP A 115 0.55 16.27 10.77
CA ASP A 115 0.41 16.24 9.32
C ASP A 115 -0.80 15.40 8.86
N ILE A 116 -1.16 14.32 9.57
CA ILE A 116 -2.35 13.49 9.30
C ILE A 116 -3.64 14.26 9.58
N ILE A 117 -3.76 14.89 10.74
CA ILE A 117 -4.97 15.65 11.14
C ILE A 117 -5.08 17.01 10.42
N GLY A 118 -3.96 17.49 9.87
CA GLY A 118 -3.91 18.74 9.12
C GLY A 118 -4.75 18.69 7.85
N ARG A 119 -4.90 19.86 7.19
CA ARG A 119 -5.67 19.98 5.93
C ARG A 119 -4.82 19.89 4.67
N ASN A 120 -3.49 19.84 4.82
CA ASN A 120 -2.59 19.78 3.67
C ASN A 120 -2.47 18.34 3.19
N GLU A 121 -3.18 18.03 2.11
CA GLU A 121 -3.25 16.68 1.53
C GLU A 121 -1.88 16.11 1.15
N THR A 122 -0.96 16.95 0.69
CA THR A 122 0.40 16.52 0.35
C THR A 122 1.13 16.03 1.60
N PHE A 123 0.98 16.73 2.73
CA PHE A 123 1.58 16.33 4.00
C PHE A 123 0.90 15.10 4.59
N GLN A 124 -0.44 15.02 4.51
CA GLN A 124 -1.18 13.81 4.85
C GLN A 124 -0.68 12.61 4.06
N CYS A 125 -0.47 12.76 2.75
CA CYS A 125 0.04 11.69 1.89
C CYS A 125 1.44 11.23 2.28
N LEU A 126 2.35 12.17 2.61
CA LEU A 126 3.70 11.83 3.07
C LEU A 126 3.66 11.07 4.40
N ALA A 127 2.89 11.57 5.36
CA ALA A 127 2.71 10.97 6.67
C ALA A 127 2.13 9.55 6.58
N LEU A 128 1.02 9.38 5.86
CA LEU A 128 0.38 8.07 5.65
C LEU A 128 1.31 7.09 4.94
N THR A 129 2.11 7.55 3.98
CA THR A 129 3.07 6.69 3.26
C THR A 129 4.21 6.23 4.18
N MET A 130 4.76 7.11 5.02
CA MET A 130 5.78 6.73 6.00
C MET A 130 5.24 5.73 7.02
N VAL A 131 4.05 5.99 7.58
CA VAL A 131 3.42 5.08 8.55
C VAL A 131 3.11 3.72 7.91
N GLY A 132 2.66 3.70 6.66
CA GLY A 132 2.41 2.47 5.90
C GLY A 132 3.69 1.71 5.49
N ASN A 133 4.86 2.34 5.47
CA ASN A 133 6.13 1.69 5.13
C ASN A 133 6.86 1.17 6.37
N ILE A 134 7.07 2.03 7.36
CA ILE A 134 7.80 1.66 8.58
C ILE A 134 6.84 0.86 9.48
N GLY A 135 5.83 1.55 10.00
CA GLY A 135 4.79 1.02 10.89
C GLY A 135 5.34 0.30 12.12
N GLY A 136 4.96 0.72 13.32
CA GLY A 136 5.29 0.02 14.56
C GLY A 136 4.12 0.05 15.53
N ARG A 137 4.24 -0.67 16.63
CA ARG A 137 3.19 -0.73 17.66
C ARG A 137 2.79 0.66 18.15
N GLU A 138 3.77 1.51 18.45
CA GLU A 138 3.54 2.88 18.93
C GLU A 138 2.83 3.77 17.91
N PHE A 139 3.15 3.62 16.62
CA PHE A 139 2.45 4.31 15.53
C PHE A 139 1.01 3.80 15.40
N ALA A 140 0.78 2.49 15.53
CA ALA A 140 -0.56 1.92 15.50
C ALA A 140 -1.41 2.46 16.66
N GLU A 141 -0.88 2.43 17.88
CA GLU A 141 -1.56 2.92 19.09
C GLU A 141 -1.89 4.42 18.96
N SER A 142 -0.95 5.22 18.45
CA SER A 142 -1.10 6.68 18.42
C SER A 142 -1.90 7.20 17.22
N LEU A 143 -1.77 6.57 16.05
CA LEU A 143 -2.23 7.13 14.78
C LEU A 143 -3.39 6.37 14.13
N ALA A 144 -3.62 5.09 14.45
CA ALA A 144 -4.68 4.32 13.80
C ALA A 144 -6.06 5.01 13.89
N PRO A 145 -6.49 5.56 15.04
CA PRO A 145 -7.78 6.26 15.12
C PRO A 145 -7.93 7.44 14.17
N ASP A 146 -6.85 8.18 13.91
CA ASP A 146 -6.87 9.34 13.02
C ASP A 146 -6.80 8.91 11.54
N VAL A 147 -6.06 7.85 11.22
CA VAL A 147 -6.07 7.22 9.88
C VAL A 147 -7.47 6.68 9.54
N GLN A 148 -8.13 6.05 10.52
CA GLN A 148 -9.50 5.56 10.40
C GLN A 148 -10.48 6.70 10.07
N LYS A 149 -10.41 7.83 10.80
CA LYS A 149 -11.24 9.01 10.53
C LYS A 149 -11.02 9.56 9.12
N LEU A 150 -9.78 9.63 8.64
CA LEU A 150 -9.48 10.09 7.28
C LEU A 150 -10.09 9.20 6.20
N LEU A 151 -10.07 7.88 6.39
CA LEU A 151 -10.64 6.94 5.43
C LEU A 151 -12.16 7.11 5.29
N ILE A 152 -12.86 7.29 6.42
CA ILE A 152 -14.33 7.38 6.48
C ILE A 152 -14.84 8.76 6.05
N SER A 153 -14.05 9.80 6.26
CA SER A 153 -14.44 11.17 5.92
C SER A 153 -14.63 11.36 4.41
N SER A 154 -15.88 11.59 3.99
CA SER A 154 -16.23 11.91 2.60
C SER A 154 -15.66 13.25 2.11
N SER A 155 -15.31 14.15 3.04
CA SER A 155 -14.66 15.42 2.71
C SER A 155 -13.17 15.28 2.35
N CYS A 156 -12.55 14.15 2.67
CA CYS A 156 -11.15 13.89 2.33
C CYS A 156 -11.01 13.53 0.85
N ARG A 157 -9.98 14.09 0.19
CA ARG A 157 -9.74 13.78 -1.23
C ARG A 157 -9.46 12.28 -1.43
N PRO A 158 -9.88 11.70 -2.58
CA PRO A 158 -9.67 10.29 -2.88
C PRO A 158 -8.22 9.82 -2.69
N LEU A 159 -7.22 10.61 -3.10
CA LEU A 159 -5.80 10.27 -2.94
C LEU A 159 -5.41 10.00 -1.47
N VAL A 160 -5.89 10.84 -0.55
CA VAL A 160 -5.62 10.68 0.88
C VAL A 160 -6.31 9.44 1.42
N ARG A 161 -7.57 9.20 1.01
CA ARG A 161 -8.36 8.02 1.42
C ARG A 161 -7.75 6.72 0.93
N LYS A 162 -7.26 6.66 -0.32
CA LYS A 162 -6.50 5.52 -0.87
C LYS A 162 -5.30 5.17 0.02
N LYS A 163 -4.51 6.19 0.39
CA LYS A 163 -3.35 6.02 1.29
C LYS A 163 -3.76 5.66 2.72
N ALA A 164 -4.85 6.22 3.24
CA ALA A 164 -5.37 5.91 4.56
C ALA A 164 -5.81 4.45 4.67
N ALA A 165 -6.53 3.92 3.68
CA ALA A 165 -6.92 2.51 3.63
C ALA A 165 -5.71 1.57 3.63
N LEU A 166 -4.69 1.82 2.79
CA LEU A 166 -3.50 0.96 2.74
C LEU A 166 -2.61 1.12 3.98
N CYS A 167 -2.53 2.32 4.55
CA CYS A 167 -1.85 2.58 5.82
C CYS A 167 -2.53 1.80 6.95
N LEU A 168 -3.86 1.88 7.06
CA LEU A 168 -4.64 1.14 8.06
C LEU A 168 -4.49 -0.37 7.88
N LEU A 169 -4.51 -0.87 6.64
CA LEU A 169 -4.23 -2.27 6.33
C LEU A 169 -2.87 -2.72 6.87
N ARG A 170 -1.82 -1.92 6.67
CA ARG A 170 -0.48 -2.23 7.20
C ARG A 170 -0.48 -2.28 8.72
N LEU A 171 -1.08 -1.29 9.38
CA LEU A 171 -1.15 -1.22 10.85
C LEU A 171 -1.90 -2.42 11.41
N TYR A 172 -3.05 -2.76 10.81
CA TYR A 172 -3.88 -3.89 11.21
C TYR A 172 -3.16 -5.23 11.04
N ARG A 173 -2.55 -5.50 9.87
CA ARG A 173 -1.81 -6.75 9.63
C ARG A 173 -0.67 -6.98 10.61
N LYS A 174 -0.05 -5.89 11.11
CA LYS A 174 1.12 -5.97 11.99
C LYS A 174 0.76 -5.98 13.47
N ASN A 175 -0.31 -5.27 13.85
CA ASN A 175 -0.73 -5.08 15.25
C ASN A 175 -2.26 -5.22 15.35
N PRO A 176 -2.82 -6.41 15.08
CA PRO A 176 -4.27 -6.61 15.05
C PRO A 176 -4.91 -6.42 16.44
N ASP A 177 -4.14 -6.60 17.52
CA ASP A 177 -4.55 -6.38 18.91
C ASP A 177 -4.73 -4.90 19.28
N VAL A 178 -4.02 -4.00 18.57
CA VAL A 178 -4.02 -2.56 18.84
C VAL A 178 -5.04 -1.82 18.00
N VAL A 179 -5.22 -2.24 16.75
CA VAL A 179 -6.11 -1.55 15.83
C VAL A 179 -7.55 -1.92 16.14
N ASN A 180 -8.28 -1.00 16.77
CA ASN A 180 -9.70 -1.20 17.09
C ASN A 180 -10.53 -1.36 15.80
N VAL A 181 -11.11 -2.54 15.62
CA VAL A 181 -11.99 -2.92 14.49
C VAL A 181 -13.48 -2.98 14.88
N ASP A 182 -13.85 -2.57 16.09
CA ASP A 182 -15.24 -2.53 16.52
C ASP A 182 -16.06 -1.55 15.66
N GLY A 183 -17.25 -1.99 15.23
CA GLY A 183 -18.13 -1.22 14.34
C GLY A 183 -17.58 -1.01 12.93
N TRP A 184 -16.48 -1.68 12.54
CA TRP A 184 -15.96 -1.58 11.18
C TRP A 184 -16.81 -2.29 10.15
N ALA A 185 -17.66 -3.24 10.53
CA ALA A 185 -18.60 -3.89 9.63
C ALA A 185 -19.46 -2.86 8.86
N ASP A 186 -20.13 -1.98 9.58
CA ASP A 186 -21.01 -0.96 8.99
C ASP A 186 -20.22 0.09 8.20
N ARG A 187 -19.07 0.51 8.73
CA ARG A 187 -18.18 1.48 8.06
C ARG A 187 -17.63 0.92 6.76
N MET A 188 -17.22 -0.35 6.75
CA MET A 188 -16.76 -1.03 5.54
C MET A 188 -17.89 -1.16 4.54
N ALA A 189 -19.09 -1.53 4.97
CA ALA A 189 -20.25 -1.59 4.09
C ALA A 189 -20.53 -0.22 3.42
N GLN A 190 -20.45 0.89 4.18
CA GLN A 190 -20.57 2.24 3.61
C GLN A 190 -19.42 2.57 2.63
N LEU A 191 -18.17 2.22 2.97
CA LEU A 191 -17.02 2.46 2.10
C LEU A 191 -17.10 1.68 0.76
N LEU A 192 -17.82 0.56 0.72
CA LEU A 192 -18.05 -0.19 -0.52
C LEU A 192 -19.07 0.47 -1.46
N ASP A 193 -19.82 1.48 -1.01
CA ASP A 193 -20.72 2.28 -1.85
C ASP A 193 -20.00 3.44 -2.57
N GLU A 194 -18.69 3.61 -2.35
CA GLU A 194 -17.90 4.67 -2.99
C GLU A 194 -17.90 4.58 -4.52
N HIS A 195 -17.91 5.74 -5.18
CA HIS A 195 -17.82 5.82 -6.64
C HIS A 195 -16.37 5.79 -7.14
N ASP A 196 -15.41 6.34 -6.38
CA ASP A 196 -14.00 6.35 -6.77
C ASP A 196 -13.42 4.94 -6.73
N LEU A 197 -13.13 4.38 -7.92
CA LEU A 197 -12.64 3.00 -8.06
C LEU A 197 -11.26 2.80 -7.41
N GLY A 198 -10.45 3.83 -7.27
CA GLY A 198 -9.17 3.74 -6.58
C GLY A 198 -9.35 3.65 -5.07
N VAL A 199 -10.26 4.43 -4.48
CA VAL A 199 -10.64 4.29 -3.07
C VAL A 199 -11.20 2.90 -2.82
N LEU A 200 -12.11 2.43 -3.69
CA LEU A 200 -12.61 1.05 -3.62
C LEU A 200 -11.50 0.00 -3.69
N THR A 201 -10.51 0.18 -4.56
CA THR A 201 -9.37 -0.77 -4.68
C THR A 201 -8.54 -0.85 -3.40
N SER A 202 -8.27 0.30 -2.78
CA SER A 202 -7.56 0.36 -1.49
C SER A 202 -8.42 -0.21 -0.36
N THR A 203 -9.68 0.17 -0.27
CA THR A 203 -10.66 -0.33 0.72
C THR A 203 -10.86 -1.84 0.59
N MET A 204 -10.92 -2.38 -0.63
CA MET A 204 -11.07 -3.82 -0.85
C MET A 204 -9.85 -4.59 -0.34
N SER A 205 -8.64 -4.02 -0.46
CA SER A 205 -7.44 -4.62 0.11
C SER A 205 -7.50 -4.68 1.65
N LEU A 206 -8.06 -3.65 2.28
CA LEU A 206 -8.35 -3.65 3.71
C LEU A 206 -9.44 -4.69 4.06
N LEU A 207 -10.53 -4.75 3.29
CA LEU A 207 -11.61 -5.71 3.51
C LEU A 207 -11.10 -7.14 3.49
N VAL A 208 -10.29 -7.51 2.49
CA VAL A 208 -9.69 -8.86 2.38
C VAL A 208 -8.98 -9.25 3.68
N ALA A 209 -8.22 -8.35 4.31
CA ALA A 209 -7.54 -8.63 5.57
C ALA A 209 -8.49 -8.72 6.77
N LEU A 210 -9.56 -7.93 6.79
CA LEU A 210 -10.57 -7.97 7.85
C LEU A 210 -11.37 -9.28 7.79
N VAL A 211 -11.87 -9.65 6.61
CA VAL A 211 -12.66 -10.88 6.43
C VAL A 211 -11.81 -12.15 6.57
N SER A 212 -10.50 -12.08 6.29
CA SER A 212 -9.60 -13.22 6.55
C SER A 212 -9.42 -13.51 8.04
N ASN A 213 -9.68 -12.53 8.91
CA ASN A 213 -9.56 -12.70 10.36
C ASN A 213 -10.92 -12.97 11.02
N ASN A 214 -11.97 -12.28 10.60
CA ASN A 214 -13.32 -12.46 11.14
C ASN A 214 -14.36 -12.17 10.04
N HIS A 215 -14.68 -13.16 9.19
CA HIS A 215 -15.68 -12.97 8.12
C HIS A 215 -17.11 -12.80 8.66
N GLU A 216 -17.44 -13.35 9.84
CA GLU A 216 -18.79 -13.33 10.42
C GLU A 216 -19.29 -11.90 10.66
N ALA A 217 -18.40 -10.98 11.02
CA ALA A 217 -18.76 -9.58 11.22
C ALA A 217 -19.14 -8.84 9.92
N TYR A 218 -18.72 -9.32 8.74
CA TYR A 218 -18.78 -8.56 7.48
C TYR A 218 -19.78 -9.10 6.45
N TRP A 219 -20.77 -9.90 6.86
CA TRP A 219 -21.82 -10.38 5.95
C TRP A 219 -22.55 -9.26 5.20
N THR A 220 -22.70 -8.08 5.82
CA THR A 220 -23.29 -6.88 5.19
C THR A 220 -22.48 -6.34 4.00
N CYS A 221 -21.19 -6.68 3.91
CA CYS A 221 -20.33 -6.30 2.79
C CYS A 221 -20.48 -7.22 1.58
N LEU A 222 -20.88 -8.48 1.77
CA LEU A 222 -21.00 -9.49 0.73
C LEU A 222 -21.89 -9.05 -0.46
N PRO A 223 -23.16 -8.63 -0.25
CA PRO A 223 -24.01 -8.22 -1.37
C PRO A 223 -23.46 -6.98 -2.10
N LYS A 224 -22.73 -6.11 -1.40
CA LYS A 224 -22.08 -4.93 -2.01
C LYS A 224 -20.91 -5.34 -2.92
N CYS A 225 -20.11 -6.32 -2.49
CA CYS A 225 -19.06 -6.92 -3.32
C CYS A 225 -19.62 -7.53 -4.62
N VAL A 226 -20.73 -8.28 -4.52
CA VAL A 226 -21.39 -8.88 -5.70
C VAL A 226 -21.91 -7.79 -6.65
N LYS A 227 -22.62 -6.79 -6.13
CA LYS A 227 -23.12 -5.65 -6.93
C LYS A 227 -21.98 -4.88 -7.61
N MET A 228 -20.83 -4.75 -6.94
CA MET A 228 -19.64 -4.13 -7.52
C MET A 228 -19.09 -4.94 -8.69
N LEU A 229 -19.02 -6.27 -8.57
CA LEU A 229 -18.62 -7.14 -9.67
C LEU A 229 -19.61 -7.09 -10.85
N GLU A 230 -20.92 -7.04 -10.59
CA GLU A 230 -21.92 -6.83 -11.63
C GLU A 230 -21.68 -5.54 -12.41
N ARG A 231 -21.45 -4.43 -11.69
CA ARG A 231 -21.13 -3.12 -12.29
C ARG A 231 -19.90 -3.21 -13.20
N LEU A 232 -18.81 -3.80 -12.70
CA LEU A 232 -17.54 -3.90 -13.42
C LEU A 232 -17.62 -4.84 -14.64
N THR A 233 -18.23 -6.01 -14.50
CA THR A 233 -18.37 -7.00 -15.59
C THR A 233 -19.33 -6.57 -16.69
N ARG A 234 -20.28 -5.68 -16.38
CA ARG A 234 -21.16 -5.03 -17.36
C ARG A 234 -20.55 -3.75 -17.95
N ASN A 235 -19.35 -3.36 -17.49
CA ASN A 235 -18.70 -2.07 -17.82
C ASN A 235 -19.63 -0.86 -17.61
N GLN A 236 -20.43 -0.90 -16.53
CA GLN A 236 -21.39 0.14 -16.20
C GLN A 236 -20.72 1.20 -15.32
N ASP A 237 -20.80 2.47 -15.72
CA ASP A 237 -20.28 3.61 -14.96
C ASP A 237 -18.78 3.49 -14.57
N VAL A 238 -17.97 2.87 -15.45
CA VAL A 238 -16.52 2.72 -15.24
C VAL A 238 -15.76 3.79 -16.06
N PRO A 239 -15.03 4.71 -15.40
CA PRO A 239 -14.21 5.69 -16.10
C PRO A 239 -13.12 5.04 -16.95
N GLN A 240 -12.79 5.65 -18.09
CA GLN A 240 -11.80 5.11 -19.03
C GLN A 240 -10.39 4.95 -18.40
N GLU A 241 -10.04 5.79 -17.44
CA GLU A 241 -8.78 5.72 -16.68
C GLU A 241 -8.65 4.44 -15.83
N TYR A 242 -9.76 3.79 -15.46
CA TYR A 242 -9.77 2.50 -14.78
C TYR A 242 -9.98 1.31 -15.73
N THR A 243 -9.95 1.54 -17.05
CA THR A 243 -10.09 0.48 -18.05
C THR A 243 -8.72 0.11 -18.62
N TYR A 244 -8.30 -1.14 -18.39
CA TYR A 244 -7.00 -1.65 -18.84
C TYR A 244 -7.17 -2.57 -20.06
N TYR A 245 -6.71 -2.13 -21.23
CA TYR A 245 -6.89 -2.85 -22.52
C TYR A 245 -8.36 -3.27 -22.80
N GLY A 246 -9.31 -2.42 -22.41
CA GLY A 246 -10.75 -2.69 -22.57
C GLY A 246 -11.37 -3.53 -21.46
N ILE A 247 -10.60 -3.91 -20.43
CA ILE A 247 -11.08 -4.66 -19.27
C ILE A 247 -11.35 -3.67 -18.13
N PRO A 248 -12.58 -3.61 -17.58
CA PRO A 248 -12.93 -2.63 -16.54
C PRO A 248 -12.33 -3.02 -15.19
N SER A 249 -11.37 -2.24 -14.68
CA SER A 249 -10.72 -2.39 -13.37
C SER A 249 -10.40 -3.85 -12.98
N PRO A 250 -9.54 -4.57 -13.74
CA PRO A 250 -9.29 -6.00 -13.54
C PRO A 250 -8.80 -6.33 -12.13
N TRP A 251 -7.94 -5.49 -11.55
CA TRP A 251 -7.41 -5.71 -10.19
C TRP A 251 -8.45 -5.52 -9.09
N LEU A 252 -9.43 -4.63 -9.28
CA LEU A 252 -10.54 -4.48 -8.36
C LEU A 252 -11.45 -5.72 -8.42
N GLN A 253 -11.70 -6.25 -9.62
CA GLN A 253 -12.46 -7.50 -9.77
C GLN A 253 -11.78 -8.66 -9.03
N VAL A 254 -10.46 -8.83 -9.23
CA VAL A 254 -9.66 -9.85 -8.55
C VAL A 254 -9.74 -9.69 -7.02
N LYS A 255 -9.48 -8.50 -6.49
CA LYS A 255 -9.55 -8.26 -5.04
C LYS A 255 -10.94 -8.48 -4.46
N THR A 256 -11.98 -8.15 -5.23
CA THR A 256 -13.37 -8.36 -4.80
C THR A 256 -13.71 -9.84 -4.73
N MET A 257 -13.34 -10.63 -5.74
CA MET A 257 -13.53 -12.09 -5.70
C MET A 257 -12.70 -12.75 -4.60
N ARG A 258 -11.49 -12.25 -4.34
CA ARG A 258 -10.65 -12.69 -3.22
C ARG A 258 -11.31 -12.45 -1.86
N ALA A 259 -11.99 -11.33 -1.67
CA ALA A 259 -12.75 -11.08 -0.45
C ALA A 259 -13.93 -12.04 -0.31
N LEU A 260 -14.63 -12.34 -1.42
CA LEU A 260 -15.77 -13.26 -1.44
C LEU A 260 -15.39 -14.70 -1.08
N GLN A 261 -14.15 -15.14 -1.35
CA GLN A 261 -13.67 -16.49 -1.01
C GLN A 261 -13.69 -16.80 0.50
N TYR A 262 -13.71 -15.79 1.38
CA TYR A 262 -13.76 -15.99 2.83
C TYR A 262 -15.18 -16.24 3.36
N PHE A 263 -16.21 -16.06 2.53
CA PHE A 263 -17.59 -16.32 2.94
C PHE A 263 -18.00 -17.74 2.56
N PRO A 264 -18.41 -18.58 3.52
CA PRO A 264 -18.59 -20.01 3.28
C PRO A 264 -19.81 -20.34 2.41
N THR A 265 -20.95 -19.70 2.66
CA THR A 265 -22.20 -19.97 1.92
C THR A 265 -23.00 -18.69 1.76
N ILE A 266 -23.38 -18.38 0.52
CA ILE A 266 -24.26 -17.26 0.21
C ILE A 266 -25.70 -17.74 0.34
N GLU A 267 -26.33 -17.44 1.47
CA GLU A 267 -27.70 -17.87 1.78
C GLU A 267 -28.74 -17.16 0.91
N ASP A 268 -28.59 -15.85 0.69
CA ASP A 268 -29.53 -15.07 -0.11
C ASP A 268 -29.55 -15.56 -1.57
N PRO A 269 -30.68 -16.11 -2.05
CA PRO A 269 -30.78 -16.67 -3.40
C PRO A 269 -30.55 -15.62 -4.50
N ASN A 270 -30.91 -14.36 -4.26
CA ASN A 270 -30.75 -13.30 -5.25
C ASN A 270 -29.27 -12.93 -5.43
N THR A 271 -28.57 -12.65 -4.32
CA THR A 271 -27.12 -12.37 -4.33
C THR A 271 -26.33 -13.53 -4.92
N ARG A 272 -26.71 -14.76 -4.58
CA ARG A 272 -26.10 -15.97 -5.17
C ARG A 272 -26.31 -16.03 -6.68
N ARG A 273 -27.54 -15.83 -7.17
CA ARG A 273 -27.85 -15.80 -8.62
C ARG A 273 -27.03 -14.73 -9.35
N SER A 274 -27.01 -13.51 -8.80
CA SER A 274 -26.21 -12.40 -9.31
C SER A 274 -24.73 -12.75 -9.43
N LEU A 275 -24.14 -13.36 -8.40
CA LEU A 275 -22.75 -13.80 -8.45
C LEU A 275 -22.52 -14.87 -9.53
N PHE A 276 -23.44 -15.84 -9.70
CA PHE A 276 -23.34 -16.83 -10.76
C PHE A 276 -23.39 -16.21 -12.16
N GLU A 277 -24.25 -15.21 -12.39
CA GLU A 277 -24.31 -14.49 -13.67
C GLU A 277 -22.99 -13.74 -13.96
N VAL A 278 -22.41 -13.10 -12.94
CA VAL A 278 -21.09 -12.45 -13.02
C VAL A 278 -20.02 -13.46 -13.41
N LEU A 279 -19.94 -14.59 -12.71
CA LEU A 279 -18.94 -15.63 -12.95
C LEU A 279 -19.11 -16.22 -14.35
N GLN A 280 -20.34 -16.57 -14.74
CA GLN A 280 -20.62 -17.07 -16.09
C GLN A 280 -20.16 -16.08 -17.17
N ARG A 281 -20.40 -14.78 -16.98
CA ARG A 281 -19.95 -13.74 -17.91
C ARG A 281 -18.43 -13.68 -18.01
N ILE A 282 -17.70 -13.83 -16.90
CA ILE A 282 -16.23 -13.86 -16.89
C ILE A 282 -15.72 -15.09 -17.65
N LEU A 283 -16.27 -16.28 -17.36
CA LEU A 283 -15.87 -17.52 -18.01
C LEU A 283 -16.15 -17.50 -19.52
N MET A 284 -17.31 -16.99 -19.93
CA MET A 284 -17.70 -16.92 -21.35
C MET A 284 -17.05 -15.76 -22.11
N GLY A 285 -16.63 -14.70 -21.42
CA GLY A 285 -16.06 -13.49 -22.02
C GLY A 285 -14.53 -13.47 -22.11
N THR A 286 -13.86 -14.55 -21.68
CA THR A 286 -12.39 -14.62 -21.70
C THR A 286 -11.90 -15.28 -23.00
N ASP A 287 -11.39 -14.46 -23.91
CA ASP A 287 -10.79 -14.90 -25.17
C ASP A 287 -9.29 -14.66 -25.20
N VAL A 288 -8.56 -15.56 -25.87
CA VAL A 288 -7.13 -15.37 -26.15
C VAL A 288 -6.98 -14.46 -27.37
N VAL A 289 -6.38 -13.29 -27.17
CA VAL A 289 -6.06 -12.34 -28.24
C VAL A 289 -4.56 -12.27 -28.50
N LYS A 290 -4.13 -11.53 -29.53
CA LYS A 290 -2.70 -11.33 -29.82
C LYS A 290 -1.96 -10.51 -28.75
N ASN A 291 -2.67 -9.69 -27.99
CA ASN A 291 -2.06 -8.79 -27.01
C ASN A 291 -1.82 -9.50 -25.66
N VAL A 292 -0.55 -9.71 -25.31
CA VAL A 292 -0.13 -10.38 -24.07
C VAL A 292 -0.63 -9.68 -22.82
N ASN A 293 -0.61 -8.34 -22.77
CA ASN A 293 -1.06 -7.59 -21.60
C ASN A 293 -2.57 -7.74 -21.37
N LYS A 294 -3.36 -7.73 -22.46
CA LYS A 294 -4.80 -7.98 -22.38
C LYS A 294 -5.08 -9.41 -21.91
N ASN A 295 -4.37 -10.40 -22.45
CA ASN A 295 -4.50 -11.80 -22.02
C ASN A 295 -4.16 -11.95 -20.53
N ASN A 296 -3.05 -11.37 -20.08
CA ASN A 296 -2.64 -11.45 -18.67
C ASN A 296 -3.70 -10.87 -17.72
N ALA A 297 -4.26 -9.69 -18.05
CA ALA A 297 -5.30 -9.08 -17.24
C ALA A 297 -6.61 -9.90 -17.27
N SER A 298 -7.03 -10.40 -18.44
CA SER A 298 -8.24 -11.22 -18.57
C SER A 298 -8.09 -12.56 -17.84
N HIS A 299 -6.95 -13.22 -17.99
CA HIS A 299 -6.64 -14.48 -17.32
C HIS A 299 -6.53 -14.31 -15.81
N ALA A 300 -5.97 -13.19 -15.30
CA ALA A 300 -5.95 -12.92 -13.86
C ALA A 300 -7.37 -12.87 -13.27
N VAL A 301 -8.31 -12.20 -13.96
CA VAL A 301 -9.73 -12.18 -13.57
C VAL A 301 -10.34 -13.58 -13.66
N LEU A 302 -10.08 -14.33 -14.74
CA LEU A 302 -10.57 -15.69 -14.92
C LEU A 302 -10.09 -16.65 -13.83
N PHE A 303 -8.79 -16.66 -13.51
CA PHE A 303 -8.22 -17.55 -12.50
C PHE A 303 -8.75 -17.25 -11.10
N GLU A 304 -8.98 -15.98 -10.79
CA GLU A 304 -9.58 -15.60 -9.51
C GLU A 304 -11.06 -16.02 -9.45
N ALA A 305 -11.80 -15.92 -10.55
CA ALA A 305 -13.18 -16.41 -10.66
C ALA A 305 -13.26 -17.93 -10.45
N LEU A 306 -12.36 -18.71 -11.07
CA LEU A 306 -12.26 -20.15 -10.85
C LEU A 306 -11.91 -20.50 -9.40
N SER A 307 -11.04 -19.72 -8.77
CA SER A 307 -10.69 -19.87 -7.35
C SER A 307 -11.89 -19.62 -6.44
N LEU A 308 -12.71 -18.60 -6.76
CA LEU A 308 -13.96 -18.33 -6.05
C LEU A 308 -14.95 -19.49 -6.20
N VAL A 309 -15.19 -19.98 -7.42
CA VAL A 309 -16.04 -21.17 -7.65
C VAL A 309 -15.55 -22.36 -6.83
N SER A 310 -14.24 -22.63 -6.85
CA SER A 310 -13.64 -23.72 -6.08
C SER A 310 -13.86 -23.56 -4.58
N SER A 311 -13.74 -22.35 -4.03
CA SER A 311 -14.00 -22.10 -2.60
C SER A 311 -15.46 -22.39 -2.24
N MET A 312 -16.42 -21.93 -3.05
CA MET A 312 -17.85 -22.15 -2.82
C MET A 312 -18.23 -23.65 -2.88
N LEU A 313 -17.62 -24.39 -3.81
CA LEU A 313 -17.79 -25.84 -3.89
C LEU A 313 -17.15 -26.55 -2.70
N THR A 314 -15.96 -26.13 -2.27
CA THR A 314 -15.26 -26.75 -1.12
C THR A 314 -16.05 -26.63 0.17
N PHE A 315 -16.71 -25.48 0.43
CA PHE A 315 -17.62 -25.33 1.57
C PHE A 315 -18.87 -26.20 1.45
N SER A 316 -19.36 -26.42 0.22
CA SER A 316 -20.44 -27.38 -0.05
C SER A 316 -19.97 -28.83 0.22
N PHE A 317 -18.70 -29.13 -0.08
CA PHE A 317 -18.08 -30.43 0.17
C PHE A 317 -17.58 -30.60 1.60
N GLN A 318 -17.46 -29.57 2.44
CA GLN A 318 -17.10 -29.74 3.86
C GLN A 318 -18.25 -30.35 4.67
N TYR A 319 -19.49 -30.28 4.15
CA TYR A 319 -20.63 -31.09 4.61
C TYR A 319 -20.63 -32.54 4.07
N VAL A 320 -19.75 -32.87 3.11
CA VAL A 320 -19.65 -34.20 2.47
C VAL A 320 -18.31 -34.89 2.78
N ASN A 321 -17.28 -34.14 3.19
CA ASN A 321 -15.92 -34.61 3.44
C ASN A 321 -15.66 -35.00 4.91
N MET A 322 -16.61 -35.73 5.50
CA MET A 322 -16.25 -36.79 6.46
C MET A 322 -15.77 -38.06 5.72
N LEU A 323 -15.70 -38.06 4.38
CA LEU A 323 -15.42 -39.28 3.61
C LEU A 323 -14.20 -39.27 2.69
N LEU A 324 -13.55 -38.16 2.35
CA LEU A 324 -12.36 -38.22 1.48
C LEU A 324 -11.31 -37.18 1.88
N ALA A 325 -10.54 -37.53 2.91
CA ALA A 325 -9.22 -36.97 3.14
C ALA A 325 -8.28 -37.48 2.03
N GLY A 326 -7.72 -36.59 1.23
CA GLY A 326 -6.65 -36.95 0.32
C GLY A 326 -6.48 -35.98 -0.85
N GLN A 327 -5.38 -35.23 -0.77
CA GLN A 327 -4.69 -34.54 -1.87
C GLN A 327 -5.30 -33.21 -2.35
N LEU A 328 -4.59 -32.11 -2.07
CA LEU A 328 -4.24 -31.07 -3.05
C LEU A 328 -3.37 -29.99 -2.38
N THR A 329 -2.06 -30.23 -2.35
CA THR A 329 -1.05 -29.32 -1.78
C THR A 329 -0.13 -28.75 -2.86
N PHE A 330 -0.67 -28.14 -3.93
CA PHE A 330 0.21 -27.65 -5.02
C PHE A 330 -0.11 -26.27 -5.63
N CYS A 331 -1.10 -25.50 -5.15
CA CYS A 331 -1.39 -24.17 -5.71
C CYS A 331 -0.87 -22.97 -4.88
N LEU A 332 -0.19 -23.19 -3.76
CA LEU A 332 0.11 -22.13 -2.78
C LEU A 332 1.35 -21.26 -3.09
N PHE A 333 2.07 -21.48 -4.19
CA PHE A 333 3.36 -20.82 -4.41
C PHE A 333 3.31 -19.54 -5.29
N ALA A 334 2.21 -19.26 -5.99
CA ALA A 334 2.15 -18.12 -6.93
C ALA A 334 1.56 -16.82 -6.33
N LEU A 335 0.95 -16.87 -5.15
CA LEU A 335 0.27 -15.71 -4.53
C LEU A 335 1.14 -14.89 -3.56
N LEU A 336 2.35 -15.37 -3.22
CA LEU A 336 3.22 -14.72 -2.23
C LEU A 336 4.10 -13.57 -2.78
N LEU A 337 4.07 -13.30 -4.09
CA LEU A 337 4.93 -12.29 -4.72
C LEU A 337 4.30 -10.90 -4.89
N PHE A 338 3.01 -10.71 -4.56
CA PHE A 338 2.35 -9.39 -4.69
C PHE A 338 2.16 -8.62 -3.37
N ASP A 339 2.46 -9.22 -2.22
CA ASP A 339 2.27 -8.59 -0.89
C ASP A 339 3.58 -8.08 -0.26
N SER A 340 4.70 -8.15 -0.99
CA SER A 340 6.03 -8.09 -0.41
C SER A 340 6.94 -6.96 -0.93
N TYR A 341 6.44 -5.77 -1.29
CA TYR A 341 7.28 -4.55 -1.26
C TYR A 341 6.48 -3.26 -0.99
N PRO A 342 7.05 -2.30 -0.24
CA PRO A 342 6.32 -1.16 0.34
C PRO A 342 5.93 -0.10 -0.69
N LEU A 343 5.03 0.79 -0.27
CA LEU A 343 4.37 1.91 -0.98
C LEU A 343 5.32 2.99 -1.60
N LEU A 344 6.58 2.69 -1.86
CA LEU A 344 7.57 3.62 -2.39
C LEU A 344 7.41 3.91 -3.90
N PHE A 345 6.68 3.08 -4.64
CA PHE A 345 6.47 3.25 -6.09
C PHE A 345 5.04 2.95 -6.52
N SER A 346 4.05 3.58 -5.89
CA SER A 346 2.75 3.76 -6.56
C SER A 346 2.83 5.06 -7.36
N PRO A 347 3.08 5.04 -8.69
CA PRO A 347 2.81 6.22 -9.50
C PRO A 347 1.31 6.49 -9.36
N CYS A 348 0.96 7.77 -9.18
CA CYS A 348 -0.40 8.22 -9.37
C CYS A 348 -0.89 7.71 -10.73
N PHE A 349 -1.78 6.73 -10.69
CA PHE A 349 -2.80 6.48 -11.69
C PHE A 349 -4.12 6.39 -10.95
#